data_AF-A0A1V5UY55-F1
#
_entry.id   AF-A0A1V5UY55-F1
#
_cell.length_a   1.000
_cell.length_b   1.000
_cell.length_c   1.000
_cell.angle_alpha   90.00
_cell.angle_beta   90.00
_cell.angle_gamma   90.00
#
_symmetry.space_group_name_H-M   'P 1'
#
loop_
_entity.id
_entity.type
_entity.pdbx_description
1 polymer ?
#
loop_
_entity_poly.entity_id
_entity_poly.type
_entity_poly.pdbx_seq_one_letter_code
_entity_poly.pdbx_strand_id
1 'polypeptide(L)'
;MSRVRLLILTGLFMGLAGFLLGVGFLFQVNVPVEAFLARQGTSQTLINAAMIGIIILWALTTAWITRWFFRKILCREKPPLLVIYLILGILVLLATVVFYFLLTTGSPLIARLQGSVSEPAEHFTFGPYPDKPRLQELKAEGYEGVISLLSPMIPFEKILLEEEIEHGKQIGITIHSLPMLPWVSENQESIQRAMELAESSDKRYYVHCYLGKHRADLIKRVLMGQETENEETQEYIYKTRLERGRLCFYQDSRIIIGPYPTDEEWFHLIQRGQFLEIIADLDPDNPGDLIWIIREQKNCQEMGLKYTVMPVRKQGNEYQGLSELANYIADSQHKVYVHGFLITEKNHLLDGFLRGGDFEHMGKPYPDRLQRGEVFRVSYNLFLGPRPVAGEQDLLKKAGITHIEELDLKENMSPAGAATYIQTLPPTRGVYFFYGFPSPDYCSQVASILYNRYYGLNLDNIPPSIGGHAVDRITERLLVGRQPTAAELRTLAEKGVRTVVQLEETELPSDKNLDLIKQTVEAEGMRFELLYRTEDGLVCDRYDSPIGKSGPLERQ
;
A
#
# COMPACT_ATOMS: atom_id res chain seq x y z
N MET A 1 1.02 54.84 1.29
CA MET A 1 -0.18 54.12 0.79
C MET A 1 -1.04 53.73 1.98
N SER A 2 -2.38 53.77 1.89
CA SER A 2 -3.23 53.36 3.02
C SER A 2 -3.07 51.86 3.31
N ARG A 3 -3.24 51.44 4.58
CA ARG A 3 -3.18 50.02 4.98
C ARG A 3 -4.15 49.16 4.18
N VAL A 4 -5.35 49.68 3.88
CA VAL A 4 -6.36 49.00 3.07
C VAL A 4 -5.86 48.74 1.64
N ARG A 5 -5.31 49.76 0.96
CA ARG A 5 -4.75 49.58 -0.40
C ARG A 5 -3.60 48.58 -0.41
N LEU A 6 -2.77 48.58 0.62
CA LEU A 6 -1.66 47.63 0.78
C LEU A 6 -2.17 46.18 0.88
N LEU A 7 -3.20 45.94 1.70
CA LEU A 7 -3.81 44.63 1.85
C LEU A 7 -4.44 44.15 0.54
N ILE A 8 -5.18 45.03 -0.16
CA ILE A 8 -5.82 44.69 -1.45
C ILE A 8 -4.77 44.29 -2.50
N LEU A 9 -3.72 45.10 -2.68
CA LEU A 9 -2.69 44.82 -3.68
C LEU A 9 -1.90 43.54 -3.35
N THR A 10 -1.67 43.27 -2.07
CA THR A 10 -1.02 42.03 -1.63
C THR A 10 -1.91 40.82 -1.89
N GLY A 11 -3.21 40.92 -1.57
CA GLY A 11 -4.19 39.86 -1.82
C GLY A 11 -4.35 39.56 -3.31
N LEU A 12 -4.44 40.60 -4.16
CA LEU A 12 -4.51 40.44 -5.62
C LEU A 12 -3.26 39.75 -6.18
N PHE A 13 -2.07 40.19 -5.75
CA PHE A 13 -0.82 39.55 -6.16
C PHE A 13 -0.78 38.08 -5.74
N MET A 14 -1.10 37.79 -4.47
CA MET A 14 -1.10 36.43 -3.93
C MET A 14 -2.10 35.52 -4.66
N GLY A 15 -3.31 36.02 -4.95
CA GLY A 15 -4.33 35.26 -5.68
C GLY A 15 -3.92 34.97 -7.14
N LEU A 16 -3.47 35.97 -7.88
CA LEU A 16 -3.09 35.81 -9.28
C LEU A 16 -1.81 34.99 -9.46
N ALA A 17 -0.76 35.30 -8.69
CA ALA A 17 0.49 34.55 -8.73
C ALA A 17 0.28 33.12 -8.21
N GLY A 18 -0.50 32.95 -7.13
CA GLY A 18 -0.85 31.64 -6.59
C GLY A 18 -1.61 30.77 -7.58
N PHE A 19 -2.59 31.33 -8.30
CA PHE A 19 -3.29 30.61 -9.37
C PHE A 19 -2.34 30.19 -10.49
N LEU A 20 -1.55 31.12 -11.03
CA LEU A 20 -0.61 30.85 -12.13
C LEU A 20 0.43 29.80 -11.78
N LEU A 21 1.11 30.01 -10.65
CA LEU A 21 2.14 29.09 -10.17
C LEU A 21 1.53 27.76 -9.75
N GLY A 22 0.32 27.76 -9.17
CA GLY A 22 -0.38 26.55 -8.76
C GLY A 22 -0.77 25.67 -9.93
N VAL A 23 -1.36 26.25 -10.99
CA VAL A 23 -1.69 25.51 -12.22
C VAL A 23 -0.42 24.97 -12.89
N GLY A 24 0.61 25.80 -13.04
CA GLY A 24 1.88 25.38 -13.61
C GLY A 24 2.53 24.24 -12.81
N PHE A 25 2.54 24.36 -11.48
CA PHE A 25 3.07 23.35 -10.58
C PHE A 25 2.28 22.03 -10.62
N LEU A 26 0.94 22.11 -10.65
CA LEU A 26 0.09 20.94 -10.74
C LEU A 26 0.43 20.10 -11.98
N PHE A 27 0.50 20.73 -13.15
CA PHE A 27 0.68 20.01 -14.42
C PHE A 27 2.13 19.68 -14.76
N GLN A 28 3.10 20.48 -14.32
CA GLN A 28 4.51 20.27 -14.66
C GLN A 28 5.29 19.50 -13.58
N VAL A 29 4.82 19.51 -12.34
CA VAL A 29 5.51 18.86 -11.21
C VAL A 29 4.65 17.76 -10.62
N ASN A 30 3.47 18.10 -10.08
CA ASN A 30 2.67 17.12 -9.34
C ASN A 30 2.28 15.92 -10.19
N VAL A 31 1.60 16.15 -11.32
CA VAL A 31 1.10 15.06 -12.18
C VAL A 31 2.26 14.21 -12.74
N PRO A 32 3.36 14.78 -13.28
CA PRO A 32 4.48 13.97 -13.76
C PRO A 32 5.22 13.21 -12.66
N VAL A 33 5.41 13.82 -11.48
CA VAL A 33 6.08 13.16 -10.35
C VAL A 33 5.23 12.01 -9.81
N GLU A 34 3.93 12.23 -9.62
CA GLU A 34 3.00 11.17 -9.22
C GLU A 34 3.02 10.02 -10.23
N ALA A 35 2.89 10.32 -11.52
CA ALA A 35 2.95 9.32 -12.59
C ALA A 35 4.30 8.58 -12.61
N PHE A 36 5.41 9.27 -12.36
CA PHE A 36 6.75 8.68 -12.28
C PHE A 36 6.89 7.74 -11.08
N LEU A 37 6.50 8.20 -9.88
CA LEU A 37 6.57 7.39 -8.67
C LEU A 37 5.66 6.17 -8.74
N ALA A 38 4.46 6.33 -9.31
CA ALA A 38 3.53 5.24 -9.55
C ALA A 38 4.11 4.19 -10.52
N ARG A 39 4.76 4.62 -11.62
CA ARG A 39 5.44 3.70 -12.55
C ARG A 39 6.60 2.94 -11.91
N GLN A 40 7.25 3.51 -10.89
CA GLN A 40 8.29 2.83 -10.13
C GLN A 40 7.74 1.85 -9.07
N GLY A 41 6.41 1.70 -8.96
CA GLY A 41 5.80 0.87 -7.92
C GLY A 41 5.99 1.45 -6.51
N THR A 42 6.24 2.76 -6.39
CA THR A 42 6.39 3.43 -5.09
C THR A 42 5.10 3.28 -4.30
N SER A 43 5.20 3.04 -2.99
CA SER A 43 4.00 2.88 -2.17
C SER A 43 3.19 4.18 -2.10
N GLN A 44 1.86 4.08 -2.14
CA GLN A 44 0.97 5.25 -2.08
C GLN A 44 1.24 6.15 -0.87
N THR A 45 1.61 5.61 0.30
CA THR A 45 1.96 6.40 1.48
C THR A 45 3.19 7.28 1.23
N LEU A 46 4.18 6.76 0.50
CA LEU A 46 5.41 7.48 0.18
C LEU A 46 5.16 8.48 -0.97
N ILE A 47 4.30 8.13 -1.93
CA ILE A 47 3.77 9.08 -2.92
C ILE A 47 3.05 10.22 -2.20
N ASN A 48 2.08 9.94 -1.33
CA ASN A 48 1.34 10.92 -0.55
C ASN A 48 2.29 11.78 0.29
N ALA A 49 3.26 11.19 0.99
CA ALA A 49 4.25 11.92 1.77
C ALA A 49 5.14 12.82 0.88
N ALA A 50 5.58 12.31 -0.27
CA ALA A 50 6.35 13.10 -1.25
C ALA A 50 5.51 14.24 -1.81
N MET A 51 4.26 13.98 -2.20
CA MET A 51 3.31 14.98 -2.70
C MET A 51 2.99 16.04 -1.64
N ILE A 52 2.80 15.65 -0.38
CA ILE A 52 2.64 16.58 0.75
C ILE A 52 3.90 17.42 0.92
N GLY A 53 5.09 16.82 0.89
CA GLY A 53 6.36 17.53 0.97
C GLY A 53 6.54 18.55 -0.16
N ILE A 54 6.19 18.15 -1.39
CA ILE A 54 6.18 18.96 -2.60
C ILE A 54 5.19 20.13 -2.45
N ILE A 55 3.98 19.89 -1.96
CA ILE A 55 2.97 20.93 -1.69
C ILE A 55 3.43 21.90 -0.59
N ILE A 56 4.01 21.41 0.50
CA ILE A 56 4.56 22.26 1.57
C ILE A 56 5.68 23.14 1.02
N LEU A 57 6.62 22.56 0.25
CA LEU A 57 7.70 23.30 -0.38
C LEU A 57 7.17 24.38 -1.32
N TRP A 58 6.13 24.08 -2.09
CA TRP A 58 5.46 25.05 -2.96
C TRP A 58 4.78 26.18 -2.17
N ALA A 59 4.09 25.84 -1.08
CA ALA A 59 3.43 26.82 -0.22
C ALA A 59 4.46 27.77 0.44
N LEU A 60 5.58 27.22 0.92
CA LEU A 60 6.69 28.01 1.47
C LEU A 60 7.33 28.92 0.42
N THR A 61 7.54 28.41 -0.80
CA THR A 61 8.10 29.19 -1.91
C THR A 61 7.16 30.33 -2.29
N THR A 62 5.86 30.08 -2.39
CA THR A 62 4.84 31.10 -2.71
C THR A 62 4.74 32.16 -1.61
N ALA A 63 4.79 31.74 -0.34
CA ALA A 63 4.82 32.65 0.80
C ALA A 63 6.09 33.52 0.80
N TRP A 64 7.25 32.93 0.46
CA TRP A 64 8.52 33.65 0.37
C TRP A 64 8.52 34.70 -0.75
N ILE A 65 8.05 34.34 -1.95
CA ILE A 65 7.89 35.27 -3.09
C ILE A 65 6.94 36.40 -2.72
N THR A 66 5.81 36.09 -2.10
CA THR A 66 4.83 37.09 -1.66
C THR A 66 5.42 38.04 -0.62
N ARG A 67 6.16 37.50 0.37
CA ARG A 67 6.86 38.30 1.38
C ARG A 67 7.93 39.19 0.76
N TRP A 68 8.67 38.67 -0.23
CA TRP A 68 9.68 39.44 -0.96
C TRP A 68 9.04 40.60 -1.73
N PHE A 69 7.97 40.35 -2.48
CA PHE A 69 7.19 41.37 -3.20
C PHE A 69 6.68 42.45 -2.24
N PHE A 70 6.08 42.04 -1.13
CA PHE A 70 5.60 42.94 -0.09
C PHE A 70 6.71 43.84 0.47
N ARG A 71 7.82 43.24 0.92
CA ARG A 71 8.92 43.99 1.56
C ARG A 71 9.69 44.88 0.59
N LYS A 72 10.01 44.39 -0.61
CA LYS A 72 10.92 45.08 -1.55
C LYS A 72 10.20 46.06 -2.48
N ILE A 73 8.91 45.87 -2.73
CA ILE A 73 8.14 46.70 -3.67
C ILE A 73 7.09 47.52 -2.93
N LEU A 74 6.20 46.87 -2.16
CA LEU A 74 5.03 47.55 -1.58
C LEU A 74 5.36 48.42 -0.34
N CYS A 75 6.31 48.00 0.49
CA CYS A 75 6.70 48.73 1.71
C CYS A 75 7.74 49.84 1.51
N ARG A 76 8.13 50.16 0.28
CA ARG A 76 9.03 51.30 0.02
C ARG A 76 8.33 52.61 0.39
N GLU A 77 9.08 53.60 0.87
CA GLU A 77 8.55 54.93 1.21
C GLU A 77 7.80 55.57 0.03
N LYS A 78 8.35 55.40 -1.18
CA LYS A 78 7.75 55.80 -2.45
C LYS A 78 7.59 54.56 -3.34
N PRO A 79 6.49 53.79 -3.19
CA PRO A 79 6.31 52.59 -3.99
C PRO A 79 6.12 52.97 -5.47
N PRO A 80 6.78 52.29 -6.41
CA PRO A 80 6.64 52.57 -7.83
C PRO A 80 5.28 52.05 -8.31
N LEU A 81 4.21 52.82 -8.10
CA LEU A 81 2.82 52.40 -8.39
C LEU A 81 2.63 51.91 -9.82
N LEU A 82 3.26 52.57 -10.80
CA LEU A 82 3.21 52.16 -12.20
C LEU A 82 3.78 50.75 -12.40
N VAL A 83 4.89 50.41 -11.74
CA VAL A 83 5.49 49.07 -11.81
C VAL A 83 4.59 48.04 -11.14
N ILE A 84 3.96 48.37 -10.00
CA ILE A 84 3.02 47.48 -9.31
C ILE A 84 1.83 47.15 -10.21
N TYR A 85 1.21 48.17 -10.82
CA TYR A 85 0.09 47.97 -11.74
C TYR A 85 0.51 47.24 -13.01
N LEU A 86 1.72 47.46 -13.52
CA LEU A 86 2.26 46.72 -14.65
C LEU A 86 2.41 45.23 -14.32
N ILE A 87 2.99 44.90 -13.16
CA ILE A 87 3.13 43.51 -12.69
C ILE A 87 1.76 42.85 -12.54
N LEU A 88 0.81 43.52 -11.87
CA LEU A 88 -0.54 42.98 -11.71
C LEU A 88 -1.26 42.84 -13.05
N GLY A 89 -1.10 43.78 -13.98
CA GLY A 89 -1.67 43.71 -15.32
C GLY A 89 -1.12 42.51 -16.10
N ILE A 90 0.19 42.26 -16.03
CA ILE A 90 0.82 41.07 -16.64
C ILE A 90 0.28 39.79 -15.98
N LEU A 91 0.17 39.74 -14.66
CA LEU A 91 -0.36 38.58 -13.95
C LEU A 91 -1.82 38.30 -14.30
N VAL A 92 -2.67 39.33 -14.42
CA VAL A 92 -4.05 39.17 -14.88
C VAL A 92 -4.07 38.63 -16.30
N LEU A 93 -3.29 39.21 -17.22
CA LEU A 93 -3.20 38.74 -18.61
C LEU A 93 -2.79 37.27 -18.68
N LEU A 94 -1.73 36.90 -17.96
CA LEU A 94 -1.25 35.51 -17.91
C LEU A 94 -2.31 34.60 -17.29
N ALA A 95 -2.98 35.02 -16.21
CA ALA A 95 -4.01 34.22 -15.55
C ALA A 95 -5.20 33.99 -16.50
N THR A 96 -5.60 35.01 -17.26
CA THR A 96 -6.60 34.88 -18.32
C THR A 96 -6.17 33.90 -19.40
N VAL A 97 -4.90 33.96 -19.85
CA VAL A 97 -4.35 33.02 -20.84
C VAL A 97 -4.34 31.58 -20.31
N VAL A 98 -3.87 31.36 -19.08
CA VAL A 98 -3.85 30.03 -18.44
C VAL A 98 -5.27 29.50 -18.25
N PHE A 99 -6.19 30.35 -17.77
CA PHE A 99 -7.59 29.97 -17.62
C PHE A 99 -8.23 29.61 -18.97
N TYR A 100 -7.94 30.38 -20.02
CA TYR A 100 -8.35 30.06 -21.39
C TYR A 100 -7.80 28.72 -21.87
N PHE A 101 -6.53 28.38 -21.56
CA PHE A 101 -5.98 27.06 -21.85
C PHE A 101 -6.67 25.93 -21.09
N LEU A 102 -7.09 26.15 -19.84
CA LEU A 102 -7.84 25.15 -19.08
C LEU A 102 -9.23 24.88 -19.69
N LEU A 103 -9.85 25.90 -20.29
CA LEU A 103 -11.08 25.78 -21.07
C LEU A 103 -10.85 25.18 -22.46
N THR A 104 -9.64 25.30 -23.01
CA THR A 104 -9.29 24.78 -24.35
C THR A 104 -8.65 23.39 -24.25
N THR A 105 -9.49 22.39 -24.00
CA THR A 105 -9.08 20.98 -23.81
C THR A 105 -8.38 20.36 -25.03
N GLY A 106 -8.61 20.89 -26.24
CA GLY A 106 -7.93 20.46 -27.47
C GLY A 106 -6.50 20.99 -27.65
N SER A 107 -5.96 21.78 -26.70
CA SER A 107 -4.60 22.29 -26.82
C SER A 107 -3.56 21.15 -26.73
N PRO A 108 -2.43 21.20 -27.47
CA PRO A 108 -1.40 20.15 -27.45
C PRO A 108 -0.83 19.87 -26.04
N LEU A 109 -0.89 20.87 -25.16
CA LEU A 109 -0.42 20.76 -23.78
C LEU A 109 -1.38 19.88 -22.93
N ILE A 110 -2.68 20.05 -23.09
CA ILE A 110 -3.71 19.25 -22.41
C ILE A 110 -3.85 17.87 -23.06
N ALA A 111 -3.77 17.79 -24.40
CA ALA A 111 -3.85 16.53 -25.15
C ALA A 111 -2.77 15.51 -24.74
N ARG A 112 -1.56 15.97 -24.37
CA ARG A 112 -0.49 15.08 -23.85
C ARG A 112 -0.80 14.48 -22.48
N LEU A 113 -1.71 15.09 -21.73
CA LEU A 113 -2.09 14.66 -20.38
C LEU A 113 -3.32 13.75 -20.39
N GLN A 114 -4.11 13.80 -21.46
CA GLN A 114 -5.31 13.00 -21.67
C GLN A 114 -4.99 11.49 -21.77
N GLY A 115 -5.93 10.66 -21.33
CA GLY A 115 -5.90 9.22 -21.55
C GLY A 115 -6.13 8.86 -23.02
N SER A 116 -5.62 7.70 -23.45
CA SER A 116 -5.96 7.12 -24.75
C SER A 116 -7.41 6.66 -24.76
N VAL A 117 -8.07 6.77 -25.92
CA VAL A 117 -9.40 6.18 -26.11
C VAL A 117 -9.26 4.66 -25.94
N SER A 118 -10.11 4.08 -25.10
CA SER A 118 -10.26 2.63 -25.01
C SER A 118 -11.71 2.28 -25.32
N GLU A 119 -11.90 1.31 -26.20
CA GLU A 119 -13.20 0.71 -26.54
C GLU A 119 -13.29 -0.62 -25.80
N PRO A 120 -13.86 -0.67 -24.60
CA PRO A 120 -13.80 -1.88 -23.81
C PRO A 120 -15.13 -2.65 -23.84
N ALA A 121 -16.25 -2.07 -24.31
CA ALA A 121 -17.56 -2.71 -24.44
C ALA A 121 -18.21 -2.42 -25.81
N GLU A 122 -19.16 -3.28 -26.25
CA GLU A 122 -20.06 -2.97 -27.38
C GLU A 122 -20.87 -1.68 -27.17
N HIS A 123 -21.12 -1.27 -25.91
CA HIS A 123 -22.00 -0.14 -25.55
C HIS A 123 -21.30 1.08 -24.93
N PHE A 124 -20.05 0.98 -24.49
CA PHE A 124 -19.34 2.09 -23.83
C PHE A 124 -17.96 2.33 -24.43
N THR A 125 -17.61 3.60 -24.61
CA THR A 125 -16.27 4.01 -25.04
C THR A 125 -15.76 5.10 -24.15
N PHE A 126 -14.53 4.95 -23.67
CA PHE A 126 -13.93 5.86 -22.70
C PHE A 126 -12.87 6.71 -23.39
N GLY A 127 -12.88 8.02 -23.13
CA GLY A 127 -11.88 8.90 -23.72
C GLY A 127 -11.80 10.29 -23.10
N PRO A 128 -11.09 11.23 -23.76
CA PRO A 128 -10.97 12.61 -23.32
C PRO A 128 -12.28 13.40 -23.46
N TYR A 129 -12.30 14.60 -22.89
CA TYR A 129 -13.40 15.55 -23.06
C TYR A 129 -13.74 15.78 -24.55
N PRO A 130 -15.00 15.55 -24.99
CA PRO A 130 -15.41 15.73 -26.37
C PRO A 130 -15.80 17.18 -26.61
N ASP A 131 -15.05 17.88 -27.45
CA ASP A 131 -15.45 19.20 -27.95
C ASP A 131 -16.58 19.07 -28.99
N LYS A 132 -17.08 20.20 -29.49
CA LYS A 132 -18.20 20.22 -30.44
C LYS A 132 -17.95 19.36 -31.69
N PRO A 133 -16.77 19.44 -32.38
CA PRO A 133 -16.44 18.51 -33.46
C PRO A 133 -16.50 17.05 -33.04
N ARG A 134 -15.90 16.69 -31.89
CA ARG A 134 -15.93 15.30 -31.41
C ARG A 134 -17.35 14.82 -31.09
N LEU A 135 -18.21 15.68 -30.54
CA LEU A 135 -19.64 15.35 -30.33
C LEU A 135 -20.37 15.09 -31.65
N GLN A 136 -20.03 15.78 -32.74
CA GLN A 136 -20.58 15.51 -34.07
C GLN A 136 -20.10 14.16 -34.62
N GLU A 137 -18.81 13.86 -34.45
CA GLU A 137 -18.23 12.56 -34.81
C GLU A 137 -18.91 11.43 -34.02
N LEU A 138 -19.04 11.57 -32.70
CA LEU A 138 -19.73 10.60 -31.84
C LEU A 138 -21.19 10.40 -32.30
N LYS A 139 -21.91 11.46 -32.66
CA LYS A 139 -23.27 11.31 -33.19
C LYS A 139 -23.29 10.56 -34.53
N ALA A 140 -22.32 10.83 -35.41
CA ALA A 140 -22.17 10.15 -36.69
C ALA A 140 -21.73 8.68 -36.55
N GLU A 141 -20.93 8.37 -35.53
CA GLU A 141 -20.51 7.02 -35.13
C GLU A 141 -21.65 6.22 -34.46
N GLY A 142 -22.81 6.84 -34.24
CA GLY A 142 -24.01 6.19 -33.73
C GLY A 142 -24.14 6.19 -32.20
N TYR A 143 -23.40 7.04 -31.49
CA TYR A 143 -23.58 7.21 -30.04
C TYR A 143 -24.88 7.96 -29.75
N GLU A 144 -25.64 7.47 -28.77
CA GLU A 144 -26.88 8.09 -28.32
C GLU A 144 -26.61 9.26 -27.38
N GLY A 145 -25.58 9.10 -26.54
CA GLY A 145 -25.28 10.06 -25.50
C GLY A 145 -23.83 10.05 -25.04
N VAL A 146 -23.52 11.06 -24.25
CA VAL A 146 -22.24 11.23 -23.57
C VAL A 146 -22.49 11.26 -22.07
N ILE A 147 -21.70 10.51 -21.31
CA ILE A 147 -21.70 10.52 -19.86
C ILE A 147 -20.51 11.37 -19.40
N SER A 148 -20.83 12.55 -18.87
CA SER A 148 -19.85 13.53 -18.39
C SER A 148 -19.66 13.38 -16.88
N LEU A 149 -18.43 13.00 -16.49
CA LEU A 149 -18.05 12.85 -15.08
C LEU A 149 -17.51 14.15 -14.47
N LEU A 150 -17.66 15.27 -15.18
CA LEU A 150 -17.27 16.61 -14.74
C LEU A 150 -18.09 17.08 -13.53
N SER A 151 -17.43 17.71 -12.56
CA SER A 151 -18.06 18.22 -11.36
C SER A 151 -18.36 19.72 -11.48
N PRO A 152 -19.62 20.17 -11.33
CA PRO A 152 -19.96 21.60 -11.37
C PRO A 152 -19.41 22.38 -10.17
N MET A 153 -18.88 21.68 -9.16
CA MET A 153 -18.19 22.30 -8.02
C MET A 153 -16.81 22.85 -8.40
N ILE A 154 -16.23 22.38 -9.51
CA ILE A 154 -14.95 22.85 -10.03
C ILE A 154 -15.23 23.94 -11.08
N PRO A 155 -14.79 25.20 -10.90
CA PRO A 155 -15.24 26.33 -11.72
C PRO A 155 -15.04 26.17 -13.23
N PHE A 156 -13.92 25.59 -13.68
CA PHE A 156 -13.68 25.39 -15.11
C PHE A 156 -14.42 24.16 -15.66
N GLU A 157 -14.59 23.10 -14.87
CA GLU A 157 -15.39 21.93 -15.27
C GLU A 157 -16.87 22.31 -15.41
N LYS A 158 -17.38 23.25 -14.59
CA LYS A 158 -18.73 23.80 -14.72
C LYS A 158 -18.96 24.45 -16.09
N ILE A 159 -18.05 25.32 -16.52
CA ILE A 159 -18.17 26.00 -17.83
C ILE A 159 -18.12 24.97 -18.96
N LEU A 160 -17.18 24.02 -18.89
CA LEU A 160 -17.07 22.94 -19.88
C LEU A 160 -18.33 22.08 -19.93
N LEU A 161 -18.91 21.70 -18.79
CA LEU A 161 -20.14 20.93 -18.73
C LEU A 161 -21.33 21.71 -19.33
N GLU A 162 -21.42 23.02 -19.07
CA GLU A 162 -22.47 23.88 -19.66
C GLU A 162 -22.32 23.95 -21.19
N GLU A 163 -21.10 24.14 -21.70
CA GLU A 163 -20.80 24.11 -23.14
C GLU A 163 -21.12 22.74 -23.76
N GLU A 164 -20.74 21.65 -23.08
CA GLU A 164 -21.01 20.29 -23.51
C GLU A 164 -22.52 20.04 -23.66
N ILE A 165 -23.31 20.44 -22.65
CA ILE A 165 -24.78 20.33 -22.67
C ILE A 165 -25.38 21.15 -23.80
N GLU A 166 -24.89 22.37 -24.04
CA GLU A 166 -25.38 23.23 -25.12
C GLU A 166 -25.05 22.63 -26.50
N HIS A 167 -23.82 22.20 -26.71
CA HIS A 167 -23.40 21.54 -27.95
C HIS A 167 -24.16 20.23 -28.18
N GLY A 168 -24.37 19.43 -27.13
CA GLY A 168 -25.15 18.21 -27.20
C GLY A 168 -26.58 18.46 -27.68
N LYS A 169 -27.25 19.49 -27.14
CA LYS A 169 -28.58 19.93 -27.60
C LYS A 169 -28.61 20.35 -29.08
N GLN A 170 -27.58 21.08 -29.54
CA GLN A 170 -27.49 21.52 -30.93
C GLN A 170 -27.28 20.35 -31.90
N ILE A 171 -26.52 19.33 -31.50
CA ILE A 171 -26.16 18.17 -32.32
C ILE A 171 -27.23 17.06 -32.25
N GLY A 172 -28.04 17.06 -31.19
CA GLY A 172 -28.99 15.99 -30.91
C GLY A 172 -28.35 14.75 -30.27
N ILE A 173 -27.33 14.95 -29.45
CA ILE A 173 -26.70 13.91 -28.60
C ILE A 173 -26.98 14.25 -27.13
N THR A 174 -27.43 13.27 -26.35
CA THR A 174 -27.85 13.51 -24.96
C THR A 174 -26.63 13.57 -24.04
N ILE A 175 -26.53 14.61 -23.21
CA ILE A 175 -25.45 14.72 -22.21
C ILE A 175 -26.00 14.31 -20.84
N HIS A 176 -25.45 13.23 -20.29
CA HIS A 176 -25.75 12.73 -18.96
C HIS A 176 -24.70 13.24 -17.98
N SER A 177 -25.06 14.24 -17.17
CA SER A 177 -24.15 14.80 -16.16
C SER A 177 -24.16 13.93 -14.90
N LEU A 178 -23.07 13.20 -14.67
CA LEU A 178 -22.88 12.32 -13.52
C LEU A 178 -21.64 12.78 -12.75
N PRO A 179 -21.72 13.90 -12.02
CA PRO A 179 -20.55 14.56 -11.46
C PRO A 179 -19.83 13.65 -10.47
N MET A 180 -18.52 13.54 -10.63
CA MET A 180 -17.67 12.78 -9.71
C MET A 180 -16.51 13.65 -9.22
N LEU A 181 -16.25 13.59 -7.92
CA LEU A 181 -15.03 14.17 -7.35
C LEU A 181 -13.89 13.17 -7.44
N PRO A 182 -12.66 13.59 -7.79
CA PRO A 182 -11.55 12.66 -8.00
C PRO A 182 -11.02 12.01 -6.70
N TRP A 183 -11.43 12.50 -5.52
CA TRP A 183 -10.84 12.17 -4.22
C TRP A 183 -11.87 11.88 -3.11
N VAL A 184 -13.13 11.59 -3.46
CA VAL A 184 -14.20 11.40 -2.45
C VAL A 184 -14.99 10.12 -2.72
N SER A 185 -15.28 9.39 -1.65
CA SER A 185 -16.13 8.19 -1.58
C SER A 185 -17.62 8.46 -1.85
N GLU A 186 -18.03 9.71 -2.09
CA GLU A 186 -19.43 10.14 -2.30
C GLU A 186 -19.84 10.13 -3.79
N ASN A 187 -19.30 9.23 -4.60
CA ASN A 187 -19.65 9.14 -6.03
C ASN A 187 -20.83 8.17 -6.32
N GLN A 188 -21.52 7.68 -5.28
CA GLN A 188 -22.52 6.60 -5.36
C GLN A 188 -23.68 6.89 -6.30
N GLU A 189 -24.29 8.08 -6.20
CA GLU A 189 -25.43 8.47 -7.04
C GLU A 189 -25.05 8.49 -8.53
N SER A 190 -23.85 8.99 -8.83
CA SER A 190 -23.31 9.04 -10.19
C SER A 190 -23.00 7.65 -10.74
N ILE A 191 -22.46 6.75 -9.92
CA ILE A 191 -22.19 5.36 -10.29
C ILE A 191 -23.51 4.61 -10.54
N GLN A 192 -24.48 4.73 -9.65
CA GLN A 192 -25.80 4.08 -9.78
C GLN A 192 -26.52 4.50 -11.06
N ARG A 193 -26.54 5.80 -11.35
CA ARG A 193 -27.13 6.31 -12.60
C ARG A 193 -26.38 5.84 -13.84
N ALA A 194 -25.06 5.70 -13.78
CA ALA A 194 -24.29 5.13 -14.89
C ALA A 194 -24.69 3.67 -15.14
N MET A 195 -24.87 2.88 -14.07
CA MET A 195 -25.36 1.50 -14.16
C MET A 195 -26.77 1.42 -14.73
N GLU A 196 -27.68 2.28 -14.27
CA GLU A 196 -29.05 2.36 -14.82
C GLU A 196 -29.06 2.66 -16.33
N LEU A 197 -28.15 3.52 -16.81
CA LEU A 197 -28.00 3.81 -18.24
C LEU A 197 -27.44 2.61 -19.02
N ALA A 198 -26.58 1.80 -18.38
CA ALA A 198 -26.01 0.59 -18.97
C ALA A 198 -27.03 -0.55 -19.07
N GLU A 199 -27.82 -0.79 -18.03
CA GLU A 199 -28.81 -1.88 -17.99
C GLU A 199 -30.02 -1.62 -18.90
N SER A 200 -30.36 -0.35 -19.13
CA SER A 200 -31.62 0.03 -19.78
C SER A 200 -31.55 0.17 -21.30
N SER A 201 -30.39 -0.04 -21.95
CA SER A 201 -30.29 0.31 -23.36
C SER A 201 -29.28 -0.48 -24.19
N ASP A 202 -29.70 -0.90 -25.39
CA ASP A 202 -28.82 -1.39 -26.48
C ASP A 202 -27.98 -0.25 -27.11
N LYS A 203 -27.86 0.89 -26.42
CA LYS A 203 -27.35 2.15 -26.98
C LYS A 203 -25.88 2.35 -26.63
N ARG A 204 -25.17 3.08 -27.48
CA ARG A 204 -23.75 3.40 -27.28
C ARG A 204 -23.59 4.74 -26.56
N TYR A 205 -22.79 4.75 -25.48
CA TYR A 205 -22.42 5.95 -24.74
C TYR A 205 -20.92 6.19 -24.73
N TYR A 206 -20.54 7.46 -24.84
CA TYR A 206 -19.16 7.89 -24.66
C TYR A 206 -18.98 8.43 -23.24
N VAL A 207 -18.03 7.91 -22.48
CA VAL A 207 -17.78 8.30 -21.09
C VAL A 207 -16.47 9.06 -20.99
N HIS A 208 -16.47 10.21 -20.34
CA HIS A 208 -15.25 10.98 -20.12
C HIS A 208 -15.22 11.66 -18.76
N CYS A 209 -14.01 12.03 -18.34
CA CYS A 209 -13.81 13.07 -17.35
C CYS A 209 -12.90 14.16 -17.96
N TYR A 210 -12.39 15.09 -17.15
CA TYR A 210 -11.51 16.14 -17.67
C TYR A 210 -10.27 15.58 -18.42
N LEU A 211 -9.59 14.58 -17.83
CA LEU A 211 -8.41 13.94 -18.43
C LEU A 211 -8.65 12.52 -18.95
N GLY A 212 -9.84 11.94 -18.75
CA GLY A 212 -10.17 10.57 -19.20
C GLY A 212 -9.35 9.45 -18.52
N LYS A 213 -8.88 9.63 -17.28
CA LYS A 213 -8.13 8.61 -16.51
C LYS A 213 -8.92 8.16 -15.28
N HIS A 214 -8.57 8.68 -14.10
CA HIS A 214 -9.03 8.18 -12.79
C HIS A 214 -10.55 7.97 -12.63
N ARG A 215 -11.39 8.95 -12.98
CA ARG A 215 -12.86 8.85 -12.83
C ARG A 215 -13.49 7.94 -13.88
N ALA A 216 -12.95 7.96 -15.10
CA ALA A 216 -13.42 7.16 -16.22
C ALA A 216 -13.11 5.67 -16.00
N ASP A 217 -11.93 5.36 -15.46
CA ASP A 217 -11.52 3.99 -15.13
C ASP A 217 -12.40 3.36 -14.03
N LEU A 218 -12.86 4.16 -13.07
CA LEU A 218 -13.79 3.71 -12.03
C LEU A 218 -15.14 3.28 -12.63
N ILE A 219 -15.74 4.13 -13.47
CA ILE A 219 -16.99 3.80 -14.17
C ILE A 219 -16.79 2.60 -15.10
N LYS A 220 -15.67 2.53 -15.82
CA LYS A 220 -15.32 1.39 -16.66
C LYS A 220 -15.40 0.07 -15.90
N ARG A 221 -14.80 -0.02 -14.71
CA ARG A 221 -14.86 -1.28 -13.93
C ARG A 221 -16.26 -1.62 -13.43
N VAL A 222 -17.03 -0.63 -12.98
CA VAL A 222 -18.38 -0.88 -12.46
C VAL A 222 -19.31 -1.34 -13.58
N LEU A 223 -19.27 -0.70 -14.75
CA LEU A 223 -20.15 -1.03 -15.87
C LEU A 223 -19.77 -2.34 -16.55
N MET A 224 -18.48 -2.65 -16.61
CA MET A 224 -17.98 -3.76 -17.42
C MET A 224 -17.84 -5.07 -16.68
N GLY A 225 -17.96 -5.07 -15.34
CA GLY A 225 -17.87 -6.29 -14.53
C GLY A 225 -16.70 -7.19 -14.92
N GLN A 226 -15.50 -6.93 -14.38
CA GLN A 226 -14.31 -7.77 -14.58
C GLN A 226 -13.98 -8.12 -16.05
N GLU A 227 -13.39 -7.18 -16.81
CA GLU A 227 -12.48 -7.61 -17.88
C GLU A 227 -11.04 -7.69 -17.37
N THR A 228 -10.40 -8.79 -17.75
CA THR A 228 -9.09 -9.27 -17.33
C THR A 228 -7.99 -8.33 -17.84
N GLU A 229 -7.41 -7.52 -16.96
CA GLU A 229 -6.07 -6.98 -17.22
C GLU A 229 -5.05 -8.14 -17.18
N ASN A 230 -4.16 -8.19 -18.18
CA ASN A 230 -3.15 -9.23 -18.43
C ASN A 230 -2.54 -9.85 -17.15
N GLU A 231 -2.49 -11.19 -17.13
CA GLU A 231 -1.99 -12.05 -16.04
C GLU A 231 -0.59 -11.68 -15.52
N GLU A 232 0.29 -11.10 -16.35
CA GLU A 232 1.66 -10.72 -15.95
C GLU A 232 1.72 -9.50 -15.01
N THR A 233 0.62 -8.76 -14.80
CA THR A 233 0.60 -7.56 -13.94
C THR A 233 -0.07 -7.78 -12.59
N GLN A 234 -0.84 -8.86 -12.42
CA GLN A 234 -1.68 -9.07 -11.23
C GLN A 234 -0.87 -9.27 -9.95
N GLU A 235 0.29 -9.92 -10.00
CA GLU A 235 1.16 -10.12 -8.82
C GLU A 235 1.81 -8.81 -8.33
N TYR A 236 1.98 -7.81 -9.22
CA TYR A 236 2.54 -6.50 -8.88
C TYR A 236 1.51 -5.48 -8.38
N ILE A 237 0.20 -5.76 -8.52
CA ILE A 237 -0.88 -4.86 -8.07
C ILE A 237 -1.02 -4.91 -6.54
N TYR A 238 -0.74 -6.06 -5.93
CA TYR A 238 -0.88 -6.23 -4.49
C TYR A 238 0.41 -5.82 -3.79
N LYS A 239 0.34 -4.79 -2.94
CA LYS A 239 1.29 -4.70 -1.84
C LYS A 239 1.16 -6.00 -1.05
N THR A 240 2.26 -6.69 -0.74
CA THR A 240 2.25 -7.87 0.16
C THR A 240 1.83 -7.52 1.60
N ARG A 241 1.44 -6.26 1.85
CA ARG A 241 1.20 -5.67 3.16
C ARG A 241 0.28 -4.46 3.09
N LEU A 242 -0.62 -4.40 4.05
CA LEU A 242 -1.45 -3.25 4.41
C LEU A 242 -0.87 -2.54 5.65
N GLU A 243 -1.35 -1.34 5.95
CA GLU A 243 -0.95 -0.57 7.13
C GLU A 243 -1.14 -1.37 8.42
N ARG A 244 -2.20 -2.16 8.49
CA ARG A 244 -2.56 -2.98 9.66
C ARG A 244 -1.92 -4.37 9.70
N GLY A 245 -1.11 -4.75 8.71
CA GLY A 245 -0.49 -6.08 8.67
C GLY A 245 -0.35 -6.68 7.28
N ARG A 246 0.19 -7.90 7.21
CA ARG A 246 0.52 -8.58 5.95
C ARG A 246 -0.68 -9.23 5.27
N LEU A 247 -0.53 -9.41 3.96
CA LEU A 247 -1.42 -10.26 3.17
C LEU A 247 -0.79 -11.65 3.01
N CYS A 248 -1.60 -12.68 3.19
CA CYS A 248 -1.25 -14.08 2.92
C CYS A 248 -2.03 -14.54 1.69
N PHE A 249 -1.33 -15.13 0.73
CA PHE A 249 -1.88 -15.54 -0.55
C PHE A 249 -1.91 -17.07 -0.65
N TYR A 250 -3.02 -17.61 -1.12
CA TYR A 250 -3.20 -19.06 -1.30
C TYR A 250 -3.90 -19.34 -2.62
N GLN A 251 -3.62 -20.53 -3.17
CA GLN A 251 -4.24 -21.05 -4.39
C GLN A 251 -4.19 -20.03 -5.54
N ASP A 252 -2.96 -19.69 -5.96
CA ASP A 252 -2.71 -18.72 -7.03
C ASP A 252 -3.40 -17.36 -6.80
N SER A 253 -3.33 -16.89 -5.55
CA SER A 253 -3.97 -15.64 -5.09
C SER A 253 -5.50 -15.61 -5.21
N ARG A 254 -6.16 -16.76 -5.38
CA ARG A 254 -7.62 -16.87 -5.29
C ARG A 254 -8.12 -16.53 -3.89
N ILE A 255 -7.39 -16.95 -2.86
CA ILE A 255 -7.70 -16.62 -1.48
C ILE A 255 -6.62 -15.69 -0.96
N ILE A 256 -7.04 -14.54 -0.47
CA ILE A 256 -6.15 -13.58 0.18
C ILE A 256 -6.67 -13.35 1.59
N ILE A 257 -5.82 -13.56 2.59
CA ILE A 257 -6.11 -13.28 4.00
C ILE A 257 -5.33 -12.04 4.42
N GLY A 258 -5.99 -11.09 5.10
CA GLY A 258 -5.35 -9.87 5.56
C GLY A 258 -6.07 -9.22 6.74
N PRO A 259 -5.56 -8.08 7.23
CA PRO A 259 -6.27 -7.21 8.16
C PRO A 259 -7.26 -6.29 7.43
N TYR A 260 -8.14 -5.61 8.16
CA TYR A 260 -9.06 -4.64 7.59
C TYR A 260 -8.28 -3.48 6.90
N PRO A 261 -8.49 -3.20 5.61
CA PRO A 261 -7.73 -2.17 4.90
C PRO A 261 -8.16 -0.75 5.30
N THR A 262 -7.30 0.26 5.15
CA THR A 262 -7.73 1.68 5.22
C THR A 262 -8.58 2.05 4.01
N ASP A 263 -9.22 3.23 4.00
CA ASP A 263 -10.07 3.64 2.87
C ASP A 263 -9.28 3.72 1.54
N GLU A 264 -8.05 4.20 1.61
CA GLU A 264 -7.13 4.25 0.46
C GLU A 264 -6.73 2.83 0.03
N GLU A 265 -6.38 1.97 0.98
CA GLU A 265 -6.01 0.58 0.71
C GLU A 265 -7.19 -0.24 0.22
N TRP A 266 -8.39 0.04 0.69
CA TRP A 266 -9.61 -0.63 0.28
C TRP A 266 -9.84 -0.37 -1.21
N PHE A 267 -9.67 0.89 -1.65
CA PHE A 267 -9.69 1.23 -3.07
C PHE A 267 -8.60 0.51 -3.85
N HIS A 268 -7.35 0.46 -3.38
CA HIS A 268 -6.28 -0.18 -4.15
C HIS A 268 -6.37 -1.72 -4.16
N LEU A 269 -6.61 -2.34 -3.01
CA LEU A 269 -6.65 -3.79 -2.82
C LEU A 269 -7.94 -4.35 -3.40
N ILE A 270 -9.09 -3.87 -2.96
CA ILE A 270 -10.37 -4.48 -3.31
C ILE A 270 -10.74 -4.17 -4.76
N GLN A 271 -10.63 -2.90 -5.17
CA GLN A 271 -11.06 -2.47 -6.49
C GLN A 271 -10.15 -2.94 -7.62
N ARG A 272 -8.82 -3.02 -7.41
CA ARG A 272 -7.89 -3.57 -8.42
C ARG A 272 -7.72 -5.06 -8.27
N GLY A 273 -8.04 -5.60 -7.11
CA GLY A 273 -7.80 -6.99 -6.78
C GLY A 273 -8.75 -7.98 -7.41
N GLN A 274 -9.79 -7.51 -8.12
CA GLN A 274 -10.80 -8.34 -8.77
C GLN A 274 -11.41 -9.38 -7.82
N PHE A 275 -11.59 -9.01 -6.55
CA PHE A 275 -12.33 -9.84 -5.61
C PHE A 275 -13.80 -9.87 -6.02
N LEU A 276 -14.45 -11.02 -5.84
CA LEU A 276 -15.89 -11.17 -6.03
C LEU A 276 -16.64 -11.22 -4.70
N GLU A 277 -15.91 -11.55 -3.62
CA GLU A 277 -16.47 -11.59 -2.28
C GLU A 277 -15.47 -11.16 -1.22
N ILE A 278 -15.97 -10.39 -0.25
CA ILE A 278 -15.26 -9.98 0.94
C ILE A 278 -15.87 -10.73 2.13
N ILE A 279 -15.03 -11.43 2.89
CA ILE A 279 -15.41 -12.26 4.02
C ILE A 279 -14.81 -11.66 5.29
N ALA A 280 -15.67 -11.11 6.15
CA ALA A 280 -15.24 -10.51 7.41
C ALA A 280 -15.42 -11.50 8.57
N ASP A 281 -14.34 -11.73 9.33
CA ASP A 281 -14.36 -12.58 10.54
C ASP A 281 -14.74 -11.82 11.84
N LEU A 282 -15.29 -10.62 11.67
CA LEU A 282 -15.69 -9.65 12.69
C LEU A 282 -16.94 -10.08 13.44
N ASP A 283 -17.07 -9.68 14.71
CA ASP A 283 -18.19 -10.08 15.56
C ASP A 283 -19.33 -9.03 15.55
N PRO A 284 -20.52 -9.31 15.00
CA PRO A 284 -21.63 -8.37 15.00
C PRO A 284 -22.17 -8.06 16.41
N ASP A 285 -21.94 -8.94 17.39
CA ASP A 285 -22.33 -8.71 18.79
C ASP A 285 -21.33 -7.78 19.51
N ASN A 286 -20.17 -7.50 18.91
CA ASN A 286 -19.20 -6.54 19.41
C ASN A 286 -19.49 -5.14 18.82
N PRO A 287 -19.84 -4.13 19.65
CA PRO A 287 -20.15 -2.79 19.17
C PRO A 287 -19.01 -2.11 18.40
N GLY A 288 -17.75 -2.45 18.71
CA GLY A 288 -16.59 -1.92 18.02
C GLY A 288 -16.48 -2.45 16.59
N ASP A 289 -16.79 -3.73 16.39
CA ASP A 289 -16.76 -4.41 15.10
C ASP A 289 -17.98 -4.05 14.24
N LEU A 290 -19.15 -3.87 14.87
CA LEU A 290 -20.42 -3.56 14.20
C LEU A 290 -20.32 -2.30 13.31
N ILE A 291 -19.59 -1.27 13.75
CA ILE A 291 -19.39 -0.05 12.97
C ILE A 291 -18.66 -0.35 11.65
N TRP A 292 -17.63 -1.21 11.72
CA TRP A 292 -16.86 -1.62 10.54
C TRP A 292 -17.67 -2.53 9.62
N ILE A 293 -18.43 -3.47 10.19
CA ILE A 293 -19.31 -4.36 9.45
C ILE A 293 -20.33 -3.57 8.62
N ILE A 294 -21.03 -2.62 9.24
CA ILE A 294 -22.03 -1.79 8.55
C ILE A 294 -21.39 -0.96 7.44
N ARG A 295 -20.22 -0.37 7.74
CA ARG A 295 -19.48 0.45 6.77
C ARG A 295 -19.05 -0.37 5.56
N GLU A 296 -18.47 -1.53 5.78
CA GLU A 296 -17.94 -2.36 4.70
C GLU A 296 -19.05 -3.05 3.90
N GLN A 297 -20.14 -3.44 4.55
CA GLN A 297 -21.34 -3.91 3.86
C GLN A 297 -21.85 -2.86 2.87
N LYS A 298 -21.87 -1.59 3.29
CA LYS A 298 -22.25 -0.47 2.43
C LYS A 298 -21.29 -0.34 1.24
N ASN A 299 -19.98 -0.32 1.48
CA ASN A 299 -18.96 -0.21 0.44
C ASN A 299 -19.02 -1.38 -0.57
N CYS A 300 -19.22 -2.61 -0.10
CA CYS A 300 -19.32 -3.78 -0.97
C CYS A 300 -20.59 -3.73 -1.82
N GLN A 301 -21.73 -3.36 -1.23
CA GLN A 301 -22.99 -3.19 -1.95
C GLN A 301 -22.86 -2.17 -3.09
N GLU A 302 -22.17 -1.06 -2.86
CA GLU A 302 -21.92 -0.02 -3.86
C GLU A 302 -21.05 -0.47 -5.03
N MET A 303 -20.26 -1.52 -4.83
CA MET A 303 -19.37 -2.07 -5.85
C MET A 303 -19.89 -3.35 -6.49
N GLY A 304 -21.10 -3.80 -6.12
CA GLY A 304 -21.62 -5.09 -6.57
C GLY A 304 -20.81 -6.28 -6.05
N LEU A 305 -20.10 -6.11 -4.93
CA LEU A 305 -19.33 -7.17 -4.28
C LEU A 305 -20.21 -7.90 -3.28
N LYS A 306 -20.07 -9.23 -3.22
CA LYS A 306 -20.68 -10.01 -2.16
C LYS A 306 -19.94 -9.73 -0.84
N TYR A 307 -20.68 -9.44 0.22
CA TYR A 307 -20.13 -9.27 1.56
C TYR A 307 -20.73 -10.32 2.50
N THR A 308 -19.85 -11.09 3.15
CA THR A 308 -20.24 -12.18 4.03
C THR A 308 -19.57 -12.01 5.38
N VAL A 309 -20.37 -11.95 6.45
CA VAL A 309 -19.86 -11.88 7.81
C VAL A 309 -19.88 -13.28 8.41
N MET A 310 -18.71 -13.79 8.80
CA MET A 310 -18.52 -15.12 9.39
C MET A 310 -17.76 -14.98 10.71
N PRO A 311 -18.45 -14.60 11.80
CA PRO A 311 -17.79 -14.23 13.05
C PRO A 311 -17.02 -15.40 13.65
N VAL A 312 -15.77 -15.15 14.04
CA VAL A 312 -14.93 -16.13 14.74
C VAL A 312 -14.66 -15.66 16.16
N ARG A 313 -15.23 -16.36 17.14
CA ARG A 313 -15.20 -16.00 18.56
C ARG A 313 -14.29 -16.94 19.36
N LYS A 314 -13.47 -16.39 20.25
CA LYS A 314 -12.67 -17.20 21.18
C LYS A 314 -13.53 -17.68 22.34
N GLN A 315 -13.61 -18.99 22.55
CA GLN A 315 -14.26 -19.62 23.71
C GLN A 315 -13.28 -20.59 24.38
N GLY A 316 -12.68 -20.13 25.48
CA GLY A 316 -11.59 -20.86 26.14
C GLY A 316 -10.38 -20.97 25.23
N ASN A 317 -9.99 -22.21 24.90
CA ASN A 317 -8.86 -22.53 24.03
C ASN A 317 -9.28 -22.76 22.56
N GLU A 318 -10.57 -22.65 22.24
CA GLU A 318 -11.11 -22.92 20.91
C GLU A 318 -11.66 -21.65 20.26
N TYR A 319 -11.76 -21.68 18.92
CA TYR A 319 -12.34 -20.61 18.12
C TYR A 319 -13.63 -21.10 17.47
N GLN A 320 -14.77 -20.68 18.02
CA GLN A 320 -16.08 -20.98 17.46
C GLN A 320 -16.24 -20.27 16.11
N GLY A 321 -16.71 -20.99 15.09
CA GLY A 321 -16.91 -20.48 13.73
C GLY A 321 -15.69 -20.60 12.80
N LEU A 322 -14.50 -20.91 13.33
CA LEU A 322 -13.29 -20.99 12.52
C LEU A 322 -13.30 -22.12 11.48
N SER A 323 -13.80 -23.31 11.87
CA SER A 323 -13.94 -24.44 10.95
C SER A 323 -14.95 -24.17 9.83
N GLU A 324 -16.06 -23.53 10.17
CA GLU A 324 -17.08 -23.11 9.21
C GLU A 324 -16.53 -22.09 8.21
N LEU A 325 -15.84 -21.05 8.70
CA LEU A 325 -15.15 -20.05 7.88
C LEU A 325 -14.15 -20.72 6.92
N ALA A 326 -13.32 -21.62 7.43
CA ALA A 326 -12.28 -22.26 6.64
C ALA A 326 -12.85 -23.16 5.54
N ASN A 327 -13.89 -23.94 5.85
CA ASN A 327 -14.58 -24.77 4.87
C ASN A 327 -15.25 -23.90 3.80
N TYR A 328 -15.91 -22.82 4.21
CA TYR A 328 -16.54 -21.87 3.28
C TYR A 328 -15.54 -21.25 2.30
N ILE A 329 -14.38 -20.81 2.80
CA ILE A 329 -13.30 -20.26 1.96
C ILE A 329 -12.74 -21.32 1.01
N ALA A 330 -12.51 -22.54 1.51
CA ALA A 330 -11.97 -23.64 0.72
C ALA A 330 -12.92 -24.05 -0.43
N ASP A 331 -14.23 -24.09 -0.14
CA ASP A 331 -15.28 -24.48 -1.10
C ASP A 331 -15.64 -23.37 -2.09
N SER A 332 -15.38 -22.09 -1.74
CA SER A 332 -15.54 -20.97 -2.66
C SER A 332 -14.75 -21.23 -3.95
N GLN A 333 -15.35 -20.93 -5.11
CA GLN A 333 -14.72 -21.12 -6.43
C GLN A 333 -14.22 -19.81 -7.04
N HIS A 334 -14.52 -18.68 -6.39
CA HIS A 334 -14.14 -17.35 -6.84
C HIS A 334 -13.04 -16.75 -5.96
N LYS A 335 -12.55 -15.59 -6.39
CA LYS A 335 -11.52 -14.83 -5.68
C LYS A 335 -12.12 -14.14 -4.46
N VAL A 336 -11.56 -14.42 -3.28
CA VAL A 336 -12.07 -13.95 -1.99
C VAL A 336 -11.00 -13.20 -1.21
N TYR A 337 -11.42 -12.11 -0.56
CA TYR A 337 -10.61 -11.44 0.46
C TYR A 337 -11.19 -11.74 1.83
N VAL A 338 -10.40 -12.33 2.70
CA VAL A 338 -10.80 -12.69 4.06
C VAL A 338 -10.07 -11.79 5.04
N HIS A 339 -10.77 -11.14 5.94
CA HIS A 339 -10.11 -10.30 6.92
C HIS A 339 -10.78 -10.27 8.29
N GLY A 340 -9.95 -9.99 9.29
CA GLY A 340 -10.37 -9.45 10.58
C GLY A 340 -9.87 -8.02 10.73
N PHE A 341 -10.14 -7.37 11.86
CA PHE A 341 -9.63 -6.02 12.08
C PHE A 341 -8.09 -5.99 12.11
N LEU A 342 -7.49 -6.99 12.76
CA LEU A 342 -6.05 -7.27 12.81
C LEU A 342 -5.80 -8.75 12.53
N ILE A 343 -4.56 -9.09 12.17
CA ILE A 343 -4.11 -10.48 12.15
C ILE A 343 -3.90 -10.95 13.58
N THR A 344 -4.62 -12.00 13.97
CA THR A 344 -4.60 -12.59 15.31
C THR A 344 -4.38 -14.11 15.23
N GLU A 345 -4.35 -14.78 16.39
CA GLU A 345 -4.17 -16.23 16.48
C GLU A 345 -5.15 -17.04 15.61
N LYS A 346 -6.43 -16.62 15.50
CA LYS A 346 -7.40 -17.28 14.60
C LYS A 346 -6.98 -17.23 13.14
N ASN A 347 -6.36 -16.14 12.68
CA ASN A 347 -5.89 -16.00 11.31
C ASN A 347 -4.67 -16.89 11.05
N HIS A 348 -3.81 -17.11 12.06
CA HIS A 348 -2.70 -18.06 11.96
C HIS A 348 -3.17 -19.52 11.93
N LEU A 349 -4.23 -19.86 12.68
CA LEU A 349 -4.87 -21.18 12.60
C LEU A 349 -5.51 -21.41 11.22
N LEU A 350 -6.15 -20.38 10.66
CA LEU A 350 -6.71 -20.40 9.31
C LEU A 350 -5.61 -20.56 8.23
N ASP A 351 -4.48 -19.86 8.37
CA ASP A 351 -3.29 -20.05 7.53
C ASP A 351 -2.79 -21.50 7.58
N GLY A 352 -2.68 -22.08 8.78
CA GLY A 352 -2.31 -23.49 8.95
C GLY A 352 -3.27 -24.45 8.23
N PHE A 353 -4.58 -24.20 8.32
CA PHE A 353 -5.59 -24.98 7.61
C PHE A 353 -5.46 -24.86 6.09
N LEU A 354 -5.37 -23.65 5.56
CA LEU A 354 -5.26 -23.42 4.11
C LEU A 354 -3.96 -23.97 3.50
N ARG A 355 -2.93 -24.18 4.32
CA ARG A 355 -1.69 -24.89 3.94
C ARG A 355 -1.80 -26.41 4.00
N GLY A 356 -2.98 -26.95 4.26
CA GLY A 356 -3.25 -28.38 4.30
C GLY A 356 -3.36 -28.97 5.72
N GLY A 357 -3.27 -28.17 6.77
CA GLY A 357 -3.54 -28.64 8.13
C GLY A 357 -5.02 -29.00 8.35
N ASP A 358 -5.32 -29.55 9.52
CA ASP A 358 -6.69 -29.85 9.94
C ASP A 358 -6.94 -29.38 11.39
N PHE A 359 -8.15 -28.91 11.69
CA PHE A 359 -8.45 -28.35 13.02
C PHE A 359 -8.56 -29.41 14.12
N GLU A 360 -8.71 -30.70 13.79
CA GLU A 360 -8.74 -31.76 14.81
C GLU A 360 -7.35 -31.94 15.45
N HIS A 361 -6.29 -31.67 14.70
CA HIS A 361 -4.91 -31.87 15.11
C HIS A 361 -4.19 -30.55 15.41
N MET A 362 -4.49 -29.48 14.67
CA MET A 362 -3.91 -28.16 14.90
C MET A 362 -4.38 -27.54 16.23
N GLY A 363 -3.53 -26.71 16.84
CA GLY A 363 -3.86 -25.95 18.05
C GLY A 363 -3.82 -26.74 19.35
N LYS A 364 -3.59 -28.06 19.30
CA LYS A 364 -3.33 -28.87 20.49
C LYS A 364 -2.03 -28.45 21.18
N PRO A 365 -1.95 -28.54 22.53
CA PRO A 365 -0.69 -28.39 23.24
C PRO A 365 0.34 -29.38 22.71
N TYR A 366 1.55 -28.90 22.43
CA TYR A 366 2.67 -29.71 21.94
C TYR A 366 3.81 -29.70 22.96
N PRO A 367 4.67 -30.73 22.96
CA PRO A 367 5.84 -30.72 23.83
C PRO A 367 6.84 -29.68 23.35
N ASP A 368 7.12 -28.66 24.17
CA ASP A 368 8.11 -27.61 23.86
C ASP A 368 9.55 -28.15 23.77
N ARG A 369 9.79 -29.37 24.30
CA ARG A 369 11.11 -30.00 24.34
C ARG A 369 11.01 -31.52 24.25
N LEU A 370 11.91 -32.09 23.45
CA LEU A 370 12.24 -33.52 23.43
C LEU A 370 13.56 -33.75 24.19
N GLN A 371 13.88 -34.99 24.51
CA GLN A 371 15.11 -35.39 25.20
C GLN A 371 16.37 -34.83 24.54
N ARG A 372 16.34 -34.69 23.21
CA ARG A 372 17.49 -34.25 22.40
C ARG A 372 17.50 -32.75 22.08
N GLY A 373 16.53 -31.97 22.57
CA GLY A 373 16.48 -30.54 22.28
C GLY A 373 15.07 -29.98 22.16
N GLU A 374 14.98 -28.69 21.86
CA GLU A 374 13.73 -27.93 21.77
C GLU A 374 12.92 -28.26 20.50
N VAL A 375 11.60 -28.07 20.60
CA VAL A 375 10.67 -28.17 19.49
C VAL A 375 10.19 -26.77 19.13
N PHE A 376 10.34 -26.42 17.86
CA PHE A 376 9.98 -25.10 17.35
C PHE A 376 8.69 -25.20 16.53
N ARG A 377 7.65 -24.50 16.95
CA ARG A 377 6.44 -24.30 16.15
C ARG A 377 6.69 -23.19 15.15
N VAL A 378 6.70 -23.55 13.86
CA VAL A 378 6.90 -22.62 12.75
C VAL A 378 5.55 -22.06 12.27
N SER A 379 4.53 -22.92 12.16
CA SER A 379 3.13 -22.59 11.90
C SER A 379 2.24 -23.56 12.67
N TYR A 380 0.91 -23.38 12.61
CA TYR A 380 -0.02 -24.29 13.28
C TYR A 380 -0.02 -25.72 12.71
N ASN A 381 0.51 -25.92 11.50
CA ASN A 381 0.64 -27.22 10.86
C ASN A 381 2.12 -27.65 10.64
N LEU A 382 3.11 -26.91 11.14
CA LEU A 382 4.53 -27.18 10.91
C LEU A 382 5.38 -26.99 12.16
N PHE A 383 6.08 -28.04 12.55
CA PHE A 383 6.98 -28.13 13.68
C PHE A 383 8.35 -28.62 13.23
N LEU A 384 9.40 -28.10 13.85
CA LEU A 384 10.77 -28.55 13.64
C LEU A 384 11.38 -28.98 14.97
N GLY A 385 12.24 -29.98 14.97
CA GLY A 385 12.96 -30.36 16.19
C GLY A 385 14.01 -31.44 15.98
N PRO A 386 14.61 -31.94 17.08
CA PRO A 386 15.56 -33.03 17.02
C PRO A 386 14.87 -34.36 16.67
N ARG A 387 15.66 -35.36 16.26
CA ARG A 387 15.14 -36.71 16.00
C ARG A 387 14.50 -37.27 17.29
N PRO A 388 13.20 -37.61 17.29
CA PRO A 388 12.52 -38.13 18.46
C PRO A 388 13.09 -39.51 18.85
N VAL A 389 13.23 -39.76 20.15
CA VAL A 389 13.59 -41.09 20.68
C VAL A 389 12.36 -41.99 20.85
N ALA A 390 12.56 -43.26 21.22
CA ALA A 390 11.46 -44.19 21.46
C ALA A 390 10.48 -43.64 22.51
N GLY A 391 9.18 -43.64 22.17
CA GLY A 391 8.10 -43.09 23.00
C GLY A 391 7.79 -41.61 22.75
N GLU A 392 8.75 -40.81 22.25
CA GLU A 392 8.49 -39.39 21.91
C GLU A 392 7.66 -39.24 20.65
N GLN A 393 7.75 -40.20 19.71
CA GLN A 393 6.87 -40.21 18.54
C GLN A 393 5.39 -40.32 18.95
N ASP A 394 5.08 -41.10 19.99
CA ASP A 394 3.71 -41.21 20.49
C ASP A 394 3.27 -39.94 21.21
N LEU A 395 4.19 -39.22 21.88
CA LEU A 395 3.91 -37.91 22.45
C LEU A 395 3.59 -36.88 21.35
N LEU A 396 4.38 -36.84 20.29
CA LEU A 396 4.14 -35.95 19.13
C LEU A 396 2.80 -36.28 18.46
N LYS A 397 2.48 -37.57 18.26
CA LYS A 397 1.17 -37.99 17.73
C LYS A 397 0.01 -37.60 18.63
N LYS A 398 0.14 -37.75 19.95
CA LYS A 398 -0.87 -37.28 20.92
C LYS A 398 -1.05 -35.76 20.90
N ALA A 399 0.02 -35.03 20.62
CA ALA A 399 0.00 -33.58 20.40
C ALA A 399 -0.60 -33.17 19.04
N GLY A 400 -1.06 -34.13 18.23
CA GLY A 400 -1.70 -33.86 16.94
C GLY A 400 -0.75 -33.94 15.74
N ILE A 401 0.54 -34.24 15.91
CA ILE A 401 1.44 -34.37 14.76
C ILE A 401 1.11 -35.65 13.99
N THR A 402 0.66 -35.50 12.76
CA THR A 402 0.24 -36.61 11.90
C THR A 402 1.40 -37.18 11.09
N HIS A 403 2.37 -36.34 10.73
CA HIS A 403 3.53 -36.71 9.90
C HIS A 403 4.83 -36.36 10.61
N ILE A 404 5.73 -37.33 10.70
CA ILE A 404 7.05 -37.18 11.33
C ILE A 404 8.08 -37.63 10.30
N GLU A 405 8.83 -36.67 9.73
CA GLU A 405 9.68 -36.92 8.57
C GLU A 405 11.11 -36.42 8.78
N GLU A 406 12.07 -37.19 8.29
CA GLU A 406 13.47 -36.80 8.24
C GLU A 406 13.74 -35.99 6.98
N LEU A 407 14.34 -34.81 7.14
CA LEU A 407 14.78 -34.00 6.02
C LEU A 407 16.14 -34.50 5.53
N ASP A 408 16.22 -34.83 4.25
CA ASP A 408 17.48 -35.08 3.55
C ASP A 408 18.13 -33.74 3.16
N LEU A 409 18.75 -33.09 4.14
CA LEU A 409 19.47 -31.83 3.94
C LEU A 409 20.87 -32.14 3.41
N LYS A 410 21.20 -31.62 2.22
CA LYS A 410 22.55 -31.72 1.63
C LYS A 410 23.61 -31.21 2.61
N GLU A 411 24.75 -31.89 2.67
CA GLU A 411 25.92 -31.41 3.40
C GLU A 411 26.25 -29.98 2.97
N ASN A 412 26.33 -29.06 3.95
CA ASN A 412 26.56 -27.61 3.78
C ASN A 412 25.38 -26.77 3.25
N MET A 413 24.15 -27.28 3.24
CA MET A 413 22.97 -26.44 2.97
C MET A 413 22.85 -25.34 4.04
N SER A 414 22.71 -24.08 3.64
CA SER A 414 22.51 -22.97 4.59
C SER A 414 21.10 -23.04 5.24
N PRO A 415 20.89 -22.45 6.43
CA PRO A 415 19.56 -22.41 7.06
C PRO A 415 18.48 -21.79 6.17
N ALA A 416 18.83 -20.75 5.39
CA ALA A 416 17.91 -20.15 4.42
C ALA A 416 17.61 -21.08 3.24
N GLY A 417 18.60 -21.88 2.81
CA GLY A 417 18.43 -22.94 1.82
C GLY A 417 17.49 -24.03 2.33
N ALA A 418 17.68 -24.51 3.56
CA ALA A 418 16.81 -25.50 4.20
C ALA A 418 15.38 -24.98 4.40
N ALA A 419 15.21 -23.74 4.83
CA ALA A 419 13.89 -23.10 4.90
C ALA A 419 13.19 -23.07 3.52
N THR A 420 13.94 -22.75 2.46
CA THR A 420 13.40 -22.75 1.10
C THR A 420 13.04 -24.16 0.64
N TYR A 421 13.90 -25.15 0.93
CA TYR A 421 13.63 -26.55 0.65
C TYR A 421 12.34 -27.05 1.32
N ILE A 422 12.16 -26.76 2.61
CA ILE A 422 10.93 -27.11 3.35
C ILE A 422 9.70 -26.47 2.72
N GLN A 423 9.78 -25.22 2.25
CA GLN A 423 8.67 -24.54 1.57
C GLN A 423 8.34 -25.12 0.19
N THR A 424 9.29 -25.78 -0.47
CA THR A 424 9.08 -26.44 -1.76
C THR A 424 8.55 -27.87 -1.65
N LEU A 425 8.47 -28.43 -0.43
CA LEU A 425 7.87 -29.74 -0.23
C LEU A 425 6.38 -29.69 -0.60
N PRO A 426 5.85 -30.73 -1.27
CA PRO A 426 4.47 -30.74 -1.71
C PRO A 426 3.54 -30.59 -0.49
N PRO A 427 2.50 -29.74 -0.58
CA PRO A 427 1.55 -29.59 0.51
C PRO A 427 0.80 -30.90 0.68
N THR A 428 1.06 -31.57 1.79
CA THR A 428 0.40 -32.81 2.18
C THR A 428 -0.52 -32.50 3.37
N ARG A 429 -1.66 -33.20 3.46
CA ARG A 429 -2.67 -32.88 4.49
C ARG A 429 -2.21 -33.35 5.87
N GLY A 430 -2.25 -32.47 6.86
CA GLY A 430 -1.98 -32.76 8.26
C GLY A 430 -0.99 -31.81 8.93
N VAL A 431 -0.46 -32.24 10.07
CA VAL A 431 0.50 -31.51 10.91
C VAL A 431 1.87 -32.18 10.86
N TYR A 432 2.88 -31.44 10.42
CA TYR A 432 4.22 -31.94 10.15
C TYR A 432 5.18 -31.68 11.31
N PHE A 433 6.02 -32.67 11.59
CA PHE A 433 7.23 -32.52 12.37
C PHE A 433 8.42 -32.96 11.55
N PHE A 434 9.27 -32.01 11.18
CA PHE A 434 10.52 -32.29 10.49
C PHE A 434 11.68 -32.38 11.47
N TYR A 435 12.55 -33.35 11.23
CA TYR A 435 13.82 -33.52 11.94
C TYR A 435 14.96 -33.81 10.95
N GLY A 436 16.19 -34.02 11.45
CA GLY A 436 17.36 -34.27 10.59
C GLY A 436 18.28 -33.05 10.44
N PHE A 437 18.07 -32.01 11.25
CA PHE A 437 18.93 -30.84 11.27
C PHE A 437 20.33 -31.17 11.83
N PRO A 438 21.42 -30.59 11.26
CA PRO A 438 22.79 -30.85 11.71
C PRO A 438 23.06 -30.53 13.18
N SER A 439 22.38 -29.51 13.73
CA SER A 439 22.49 -29.11 15.13
C SER A 439 21.20 -28.45 15.62
N PRO A 440 20.98 -28.36 16.95
CA PRO A 440 19.87 -27.60 17.53
C PRO A 440 19.86 -26.13 17.09
N ASP A 441 21.02 -25.48 17.06
CA ASP A 441 21.16 -24.08 16.64
C ASP A 441 20.76 -23.90 15.17
N TYR A 442 21.15 -24.84 14.31
CA TYR A 442 20.75 -24.83 12.91
C TYR A 442 19.22 -24.96 12.77
N CYS A 443 18.60 -25.89 13.52
CA CYS A 443 17.15 -26.06 13.55
C CYS A 443 16.43 -24.76 13.99
N SER A 444 16.92 -24.12 15.05
CA SER A 444 16.38 -22.84 15.55
C SER A 444 16.48 -21.73 14.50
N GLN A 445 17.60 -21.63 13.79
CA GLN A 445 17.78 -20.66 12.70
C GLN A 445 16.80 -20.92 11.55
N VAL A 446 16.63 -22.18 11.12
CA VAL A 446 15.65 -22.54 10.08
C VAL A 446 14.23 -22.21 10.54
N ALA A 447 13.87 -22.57 11.78
CA ALA A 447 12.56 -22.28 12.36
C ALA A 447 12.27 -20.78 12.37
N SER A 448 13.24 -19.97 12.83
CA SER A 448 13.14 -18.51 12.86
C SER A 448 12.96 -17.92 11.46
N ILE A 449 13.70 -18.41 10.45
CA ILE A 449 13.56 -17.96 9.07
C ILE A 449 12.16 -18.28 8.52
N LEU A 450 11.69 -19.51 8.72
CA LEU A 450 10.36 -19.91 8.25
C LEU A 450 9.25 -19.14 8.95
N TYR A 451 9.33 -18.99 10.27
CA TYR A 451 8.37 -18.20 11.04
C TYR A 451 8.32 -16.76 10.54
N ASN A 452 9.48 -16.13 10.31
CA ASN A 452 9.55 -14.77 9.78
C ASN A 452 9.00 -14.65 8.34
N ARG A 453 9.14 -15.71 7.54
CA ARG A 453 8.55 -15.78 6.19
C ARG A 453 7.02 -15.88 6.26
N TYR A 454 6.48 -16.69 7.19
CA TYR A 454 5.04 -16.87 7.34
C TYR A 454 4.35 -15.69 8.04
N TYR A 455 4.86 -15.26 9.20
CA TYR A 455 4.16 -14.32 10.08
C TYR A 455 4.92 -13.00 10.32
N GLY A 456 6.19 -12.90 9.90
CA GLY A 456 7.04 -11.76 10.24
C GLY A 456 7.65 -11.85 11.64
N LEU A 457 8.20 -10.76 12.17
CA LEU A 457 8.74 -10.74 13.53
C LEU A 457 7.60 -10.87 14.53
N ASN A 458 7.78 -11.75 15.52
CA ASN A 458 6.86 -11.85 16.65
C ASN A 458 7.04 -10.64 17.57
N LEU A 459 6.17 -9.64 17.41
CA LEU A 459 6.24 -8.36 18.11
C LEU A 459 5.94 -8.44 19.61
N ASP A 460 5.21 -9.44 20.06
CA ASP A 460 4.87 -9.63 21.48
C ASP A 460 6.07 -10.11 22.30
N ASN A 461 7.09 -10.63 21.62
CA ASN A 461 8.33 -11.08 22.23
C ASN A 461 9.40 -9.98 22.30
N ILE A 462 9.17 -8.81 21.70
CA ILE A 462 10.10 -7.70 21.73
C ILE A 462 9.94 -6.98 23.07
N PRO A 463 11.03 -6.75 23.83
CA PRO A 463 10.93 -6.10 25.13
C PRO A 463 10.29 -4.71 24.99
N PRO A 464 9.41 -4.31 25.93
CA PRO A 464 8.69 -3.03 25.86
C PRO A 464 9.62 -1.83 25.93
N SER A 465 10.85 -2.03 26.43
CA SER A 465 11.91 -1.05 26.44
C SER A 465 13.26 -1.65 25.99
N ILE A 466 14.09 -0.83 25.35
CA ILE A 466 15.48 -1.12 25.00
C ILE A 466 16.35 0.03 25.50
N GLY A 467 17.42 -0.27 26.24
CA GLY A 467 18.30 0.73 26.84
C GLY A 467 17.59 1.59 27.89
N GLY A 468 16.51 1.08 28.50
CA GLY A 468 15.68 1.80 29.46
C GLY A 468 14.63 2.75 28.86
N HIS A 469 14.44 2.75 27.53
CA HIS A 469 13.46 3.59 26.85
C HIS A 469 12.42 2.76 26.13
N ALA A 470 11.19 3.24 26.06
CA ALA A 470 10.13 2.58 25.30
C ALA A 470 10.59 2.37 23.85
N VAL A 471 10.33 1.18 23.31
CA VAL A 471 10.62 0.87 21.91
C VAL A 471 9.52 1.45 21.05
N ASP A 472 9.88 2.44 20.23
CA ASP A 472 8.98 2.99 19.23
C ASP A 472 8.92 2.03 18.03
N ARG A 473 7.72 1.49 17.82
CA ARG A 473 7.42 0.55 16.75
C ARG A 473 7.16 1.34 15.48
N ILE A 474 8.14 1.40 14.59
CA ILE A 474 7.95 2.06 13.28
C ILE A 474 7.36 1.07 12.27
N THR A 475 7.84 -0.17 12.24
CA THR A 475 7.26 -1.25 11.40
C THR A 475 7.45 -2.64 12.04
N GLU A 476 6.83 -3.68 11.47
CA GLU A 476 7.08 -5.09 11.83
C GLU A 476 8.55 -5.53 11.70
N ARG A 477 9.39 -4.80 10.98
CA ARG A 477 10.82 -5.13 10.78
C ARG A 477 11.76 -4.05 11.29
N LEU A 478 11.21 -2.96 11.82
CA LEU A 478 11.96 -1.79 12.25
C LEU A 478 11.48 -1.34 13.62
N LEU A 479 12.36 -1.55 14.59
CA LEU A 479 12.23 -1.02 15.93
C LEU A 479 13.14 0.19 16.04
N VAL A 480 12.66 1.25 16.68
CA VAL A 480 13.48 2.40 17.05
C VAL A 480 13.54 2.45 18.56
N GLY A 481 14.73 2.60 19.10
CA GLY A 481 14.98 2.67 20.53
C GLY A 481 16.35 3.26 20.79
N ARG A 482 16.71 3.41 22.07
CA ARG A 482 18.08 3.75 22.44
C ARG A 482 19.02 2.59 22.18
N GLN A 483 20.31 2.89 22.22
CA GLN A 483 21.36 1.89 22.09
C GLN A 483 21.12 0.72 23.08
N PRO A 484 20.95 -0.52 22.59
CA PRO A 484 20.72 -1.67 23.45
C PRO A 484 22.00 -2.02 24.22
N THR A 485 21.85 -2.50 25.44
CA THR A 485 22.92 -3.17 26.19
C THR A 485 23.28 -4.51 25.54
N ALA A 486 24.45 -5.08 25.87
CA ALA A 486 24.85 -6.39 25.35
C ALA A 486 23.83 -7.51 25.66
N ALA A 487 23.21 -7.47 26.83
CA ALA A 487 22.17 -8.43 27.21
C ALA A 487 20.88 -8.25 26.39
N GLU A 488 20.51 -7.00 26.09
CA GLU A 488 19.36 -6.70 25.23
C GLU A 488 19.65 -7.04 23.77
N LEU A 489 20.87 -6.84 23.27
CA LEU A 489 21.29 -7.28 21.94
C LEU A 489 21.14 -8.79 21.78
N ARG A 490 21.60 -9.57 22.75
CA ARG A 490 21.39 -11.02 22.77
C ARG A 490 19.90 -11.37 22.74
N THR A 491 19.11 -10.71 23.57
CA THR A 491 17.65 -10.92 23.60
C THR A 491 17.03 -10.61 22.23
N LEU A 492 17.41 -9.50 21.58
CA LEU A 492 16.91 -9.11 20.26
C LEU A 492 17.33 -10.12 19.17
N ALA A 493 18.57 -10.61 19.22
CA ALA A 493 19.07 -11.64 18.32
C ALA A 493 18.29 -12.97 18.45
N GLU A 494 18.02 -13.38 19.70
CA GLU A 494 17.18 -14.53 20.04
C GLU A 494 15.73 -14.33 19.54
N LYS A 495 15.22 -13.10 19.57
CA LYS A 495 13.90 -12.74 19.02
C LYS A 495 13.87 -12.55 17.50
N GLY A 496 14.99 -12.82 16.82
CA GLY A 496 15.05 -12.82 15.36
C GLY A 496 15.32 -11.44 14.73
N VAL A 497 15.74 -10.45 15.52
CA VAL A 497 16.32 -9.22 14.98
C VAL A 497 17.67 -9.58 14.36
N ARG A 498 17.86 -9.20 13.09
CA ARG A 498 19.07 -9.57 12.32
C ARG A 498 19.90 -8.37 11.90
N THR A 499 19.35 -7.17 11.94
CA THR A 499 20.08 -5.94 11.60
C THR A 499 19.85 -4.92 12.69
N VAL A 500 20.93 -4.36 13.21
CA VAL A 500 20.91 -3.21 14.10
C VAL A 500 21.44 -2.02 13.31
N VAL A 501 20.60 -1.01 13.14
CA VAL A 501 20.97 0.23 12.47
C VAL A 501 21.16 1.31 13.54
N GLN A 502 22.36 1.85 13.65
CA GLN A 502 22.63 2.97 14.56
C GLN A 502 22.64 4.28 13.77
N LEU A 503 21.85 5.25 14.24
CA LEU A 503 21.88 6.62 13.72
C LEU A 503 22.88 7.43 14.53
N GLU A 504 23.87 8.01 13.86
CA GLU A 504 24.91 8.81 14.53
C GLU A 504 24.43 10.26 14.73
N GLU A 505 24.44 10.74 15.98
CA GLU A 505 24.30 12.17 16.30
C GLU A 505 25.69 12.84 16.27
N THR A 506 25.74 14.12 15.91
CA THR A 506 26.95 14.95 15.74
C THR A 506 27.83 15.10 17.00
N GLU A 507 27.40 14.63 18.16
CA GLU A 507 28.20 14.63 19.40
C GLU A 507 28.67 13.20 19.70
N LEU A 508 29.93 12.95 19.31
CA LEU A 508 30.59 11.64 19.27
C LEU A 508 30.53 10.83 20.58
N PRO A 509 30.11 9.56 20.55
CA PRO A 509 30.75 8.51 21.34
C PRO A 509 32.19 8.31 20.81
N SER A 510 33.19 8.07 21.67
CA SER A 510 34.54 7.72 21.17
C SER A 510 34.47 6.52 20.21
N ASP A 511 35.26 6.50 19.13
CA ASP A 511 35.36 5.39 18.15
C ASP A 511 35.40 4.00 18.82
N LYS A 512 36.06 3.93 19.98
CA LYS A 512 36.18 2.73 20.82
C LYS A 512 34.85 2.14 21.30
N ASN A 513 33.81 2.96 21.48
CA ASN A 513 32.46 2.51 21.85
C ASN A 513 31.71 1.95 20.64
N LEU A 514 31.87 2.54 19.46
CA LEU A 514 31.27 2.06 18.21
C LEU A 514 31.85 0.69 17.81
N ASP A 515 33.16 0.52 17.90
CA ASP A 515 33.81 -0.77 17.66
C ASP A 515 33.32 -1.84 18.64
N LEU A 516 33.13 -1.48 19.91
CA LEU A 516 32.63 -2.40 20.93
C LEU A 516 31.17 -2.80 20.66
N ILE A 517 30.32 -1.86 20.23
CA ILE A 517 28.94 -2.14 19.83
C ILE A 517 28.92 -3.06 18.63
N LYS A 518 29.69 -2.74 17.58
CA LYS A 518 29.81 -3.55 16.38
C LYS A 518 30.24 -4.97 16.72
N GLN A 519 31.32 -5.14 17.49
CA GLN A 519 31.78 -6.44 17.94
C GLN A 519 30.71 -7.19 18.72
N THR A 520 29.94 -6.51 19.57
CA THR A 520 28.87 -7.13 20.34
C THR A 520 27.69 -7.55 19.46
N VAL A 521 27.31 -6.72 18.48
CA VAL A 521 26.21 -7.01 17.52
C VAL A 521 26.61 -8.19 16.62
N GLU A 522 27.83 -8.17 16.07
CA GLU A 522 28.36 -9.22 15.22
C GLU A 522 28.58 -10.53 15.98
N ALA A 523 29.01 -10.48 17.25
CA ALA A 523 29.18 -11.66 18.10
C ALA A 523 27.85 -12.39 18.39
N GLU A 524 26.73 -11.66 18.39
CA GLU A 524 25.39 -12.23 18.53
C GLU A 524 24.78 -12.61 17.15
N GLY A 525 25.59 -12.64 16.08
CA GLY A 525 25.18 -13.06 14.73
C GLY A 525 24.27 -12.07 14.00
N MET A 526 24.24 -10.82 14.45
CA MET A 526 23.49 -9.74 13.83
C MET A 526 24.38 -8.88 12.92
N ARG A 527 23.77 -8.27 11.91
CA ARG A 527 24.42 -7.29 11.03
C ARG A 527 24.35 -5.91 11.65
N PHE A 528 25.48 -5.22 11.72
CA PHE A 528 25.54 -3.82 12.14
C PHE A 528 25.57 -2.91 10.90
N GLU A 529 24.72 -1.89 10.86
CA GLU A 529 24.77 -0.83 9.87
C GLU A 529 24.81 0.54 10.58
N LEU A 530 25.70 1.42 10.11
CA LEU A 530 25.82 2.77 10.64
C LEU A 530 25.30 3.76 9.59
N LEU A 531 24.38 4.62 10.00
CA LEU A 531 23.78 5.65 9.16
C LEU A 531 24.19 7.03 9.65
N TYR A 532 24.84 7.78 8.76
CA TYR A 532 25.27 9.16 9.00
C TYR A 532 24.26 10.14 8.41
N ARG A 533 23.95 11.20 9.14
CA ARG A 533 23.20 12.34 8.61
C ARG A 533 24.19 13.36 8.02
N THR A 534 24.23 13.47 6.70
CA THR A 534 24.96 14.53 5.99
C THR A 534 24.02 15.68 5.63
N GLU A 535 24.57 16.85 5.27
CA GLU A 535 23.76 18.00 4.81
C GLU A 535 22.92 17.68 3.55
N ASP A 536 23.34 16.68 2.76
CA ASP A 536 22.69 16.24 1.52
C ASP A 536 21.76 15.01 1.70
N GLY A 537 21.63 14.47 2.91
CA GLY A 537 20.77 13.31 3.20
C GLY A 537 21.41 12.23 4.08
N LEU A 538 20.76 11.08 4.21
CA LEU A 538 21.28 9.91 4.93
C LEU A 538 22.25 9.14 4.03
N VAL A 539 23.48 8.92 4.49
CA VAL A 539 24.49 8.11 3.80
C VAL A 539 24.76 6.85 4.62
N CYS A 540 24.74 5.69 3.95
CA CYS A 540 25.02 4.39 4.56
C CYS A 540 26.46 4.01 4.26
N ASP A 541 27.25 3.79 5.31
CA ASP A 541 28.62 3.30 5.16
C ASP A 541 28.62 1.78 5.30
N ARG A 542 28.83 1.08 4.17
CA ARG A 542 29.04 -0.37 4.20
C ARG A 542 30.53 -0.62 4.35
N TYR A 543 30.94 -0.92 5.57
CA TYR A 543 32.28 -1.41 5.84
C TYR A 543 32.44 -2.85 5.36
N ASP A 544 32.82 -3.04 4.11
CA ASP A 544 33.32 -4.33 3.62
C ASP A 544 34.74 -4.55 4.16
N SER A 545 34.94 -5.65 4.89
CA SER A 545 36.23 -6.04 5.49
C SER A 545 37.31 -6.26 4.41
N PRO A 546 38.52 -5.67 4.52
CA PRO A 546 39.61 -5.98 3.61
C PRO A 546 40.36 -7.23 4.12
N ILE A 547 40.09 -8.40 3.54
CA ILE A 547 40.98 -9.56 3.66
C ILE A 547 41.47 -9.99 2.27
N GLY A 548 42.65 -9.48 1.90
CA GLY A 548 43.80 -10.26 1.41
C GLY A 548 43.94 -10.60 -0.09
N LYS A 549 44.89 -9.93 -0.78
CA LYS A 549 45.86 -10.42 -1.81
C LYS A 549 46.99 -9.35 -1.88
N SER A 550 48.30 -9.56 -1.98
CA SER A 550 49.24 -10.67 -2.24
C SER A 550 50.69 -10.12 -2.03
N GLY A 551 51.67 -10.93 -1.60
CA GLY A 551 53.10 -10.53 -1.41
C GLY A 551 53.90 -10.30 -2.71
N PRO A 552 55.25 -10.45 -2.78
CA PRO A 552 56.32 -10.51 -1.76
C PRO A 552 57.49 -9.50 -2.03
N LEU A 553 58.43 -9.31 -1.10
CA LEU A 553 59.86 -9.00 -1.36
C LEU A 553 60.66 -8.81 -0.06
N GLU A 554 61.45 -9.81 0.32
CA GLU A 554 62.66 -9.62 1.13
C GLU A 554 63.88 -9.82 0.22
N ARG A 555 64.76 -8.81 0.22
CA ARG A 555 66.17 -8.91 -0.14
C ARG A 555 66.96 -8.78 1.17
N GLN A 556 67.59 -9.87 1.62
CA GLN A 556 69.03 -10.00 1.88
C GLN A 556 69.32 -11.36 2.49
#